data_AF-A0A357FY60-F1
#
_entry.id   AF-A0A357FY60-F1
#
_cell.length_a   1.000
_cell.length_b   1.000
_cell.length_c   1.000
_cell.angle_alpha   90.00
_cell.angle_beta   90.00
_cell.angle_gamma   90.00
#
_symmetry.space_group_name_H-M   'P 1'
#
loop_
_entity.id
_entity.type
_entity.pdbx_description
1 polymer ?
#
loop_
_entity_poly.entity_id
_entity_poly.type
_entity_poly.pdbx_seq_one_letter_code
_entity_poly.pdbx_strand_id
1 'polypeptide(L)'
;MHRTINLAAYWDKIAAWCGGVFWTENTFYQIAIIVIATGVGIIISDLFSRPLKMAIEKARLPHQIKNIAYNLKRLIMPFMAMSIMFFSAKVASAPPLDVDAGLIVAVAKILLAWIVIRLALQFVDNKFARNFFAFSILAIAALSIFGILDETSTVLDSFSITLGKSRLTALALVKSVFLIFFLMYLALFTSSFAERRISRIKGIKKSSQVLFSKIVRITLIVFAFLIGITSAGIDLSLFAVFGGAIGLGIGFGLQKGMSNLFSGLLLLMDKSIVPGDVLEMENGTYGLVQHMGARYTEVVTLDNKSYLIPNEDFITQKVVNWSHGNTLIRLDVTFGVDYRHNPHEIIDIAAKAAAKADARI
;
A
#
# COMPACT_ATOMS: atom_id res chain seq x y z
N MET A 1 -40.37 -14.84 -5.85
CA MET A 1 -41.33 -14.37 -4.83
C MET A 1 -41.09 -12.87 -4.63
N HIS A 2 -41.73 -12.03 -5.44
CA HIS A 2 -41.64 -10.57 -5.30
C HIS A 2 -42.37 -10.18 -4.01
N ARG A 3 -41.63 -9.91 -2.92
CA ARG A 3 -42.19 -9.14 -1.81
C ARG A 3 -42.55 -7.78 -2.40
N THR A 4 -43.85 -7.54 -2.61
CA THR A 4 -44.37 -6.25 -3.02
C THR A 4 -43.86 -5.22 -2.04
N ILE A 5 -42.98 -4.35 -2.53
CA ILE A 5 -42.35 -3.29 -1.76
C ILE A 5 -43.48 -2.37 -1.33
N ASN A 6 -43.74 -2.28 -0.03
CA ASN A 6 -44.69 -1.32 0.47
C ASN A 6 -43.94 0.03 0.62
N LEU A 7 -43.61 0.64 -0.53
CA LEU A 7 -43.05 2.00 -0.60
C LEU A 7 -43.96 3.00 0.11
N ALA A 8 -45.28 2.75 0.07
CA ALA A 8 -46.26 3.46 0.86
C ALA A 8 -45.99 3.26 2.36
N ALA A 9 -45.82 2.03 2.88
CA ALA A 9 -45.47 1.83 4.30
C ALA A 9 -44.11 2.43 4.73
N TYR A 10 -43.11 2.49 3.84
CA TYR A 10 -41.84 3.19 4.12
C TYR A 10 -42.05 4.70 4.21
N TRP A 11 -42.77 5.26 3.23
CA TRP A 11 -43.15 6.67 3.22
C TRP A 11 -44.06 7.02 4.39
N ASP A 12 -44.99 6.15 4.77
CA ASP A 12 -45.89 6.30 5.91
C ASP A 12 -45.12 6.20 7.23
N LYS A 13 -44.08 5.38 7.35
CA LYS A 13 -43.19 5.41 8.53
C LYS A 13 -42.41 6.72 8.62
N ILE A 14 -41.85 7.20 7.51
CA ILE A 14 -41.17 8.50 7.47
C ILE A 14 -42.14 9.64 7.74
N ALA A 15 -43.34 9.60 7.16
CA ALA A 15 -44.36 10.62 7.30
C ALA A 15 -45.05 10.57 8.68
N ALA A 16 -45.26 9.40 9.26
CA ALA A 16 -45.75 9.24 10.64
C ALA A 16 -44.69 9.68 11.65
N TRP A 17 -43.41 9.38 11.39
CA TRP A 17 -42.32 9.94 12.18
C TRP A 17 -42.28 11.47 12.03
N CYS A 18 -42.22 12.02 10.81
CA CYS A 18 -42.22 13.46 10.58
C CYS A 18 -43.48 14.16 11.13
N GLY A 19 -44.65 13.54 11.02
CA GLY A 19 -45.94 14.07 11.47
C GLY A 19 -46.09 14.04 12.99
N GLY A 20 -45.72 12.94 13.65
CA GLY A 20 -45.74 12.81 15.10
C GLY A 20 -44.66 13.65 15.80
N VAL A 21 -43.56 13.92 15.08
CA VAL A 21 -42.38 14.59 15.62
C VAL A 21 -42.33 16.09 15.34
N PHE A 22 -42.80 16.59 14.19
CA PHE A 22 -42.68 18.02 13.85
C PHE A 22 -43.91 18.88 14.18
N TRP A 23 -45.09 18.28 14.43
CA TRP A 23 -46.36 19.01 14.50
C TRP A 23 -47.15 18.80 15.81
N THR A 24 -46.47 18.58 16.94
CA THR A 24 -47.11 18.58 18.27
C THR A 24 -46.61 19.76 19.11
N GLU A 25 -47.43 20.27 20.04
CA GLU A 25 -47.00 21.35 20.97
C GLU A 25 -45.73 20.96 21.75
N ASN A 26 -45.55 19.66 21.98
CA ASN A 26 -44.41 19.07 22.65
C ASN A 26 -43.09 19.23 21.85
N THR A 27 -43.16 19.29 20.52
CA THR A 27 -42.02 19.50 19.63
C THR A 27 -41.40 20.89 19.81
N PHE A 28 -42.21 21.92 19.99
CA PHE A 28 -41.71 23.29 20.17
C PHE A 28 -40.89 23.42 21.45
N TYR A 29 -41.31 22.76 22.53
CA TYR A 29 -40.53 22.67 23.77
C TYR A 29 -39.21 21.91 23.56
N GLN A 30 -39.22 20.80 22.81
CA GLN A 30 -38.02 20.03 22.50
C GLN A 30 -37.01 20.82 21.64
N ILE A 31 -37.49 21.56 20.64
CA ILE A 31 -36.65 22.45 19.82
C ILE A 31 -36.07 23.59 20.68
N ALA A 32 -36.88 24.22 21.52
CA ALA A 32 -36.42 25.26 22.44
C ALA A 32 -35.31 24.74 23.38
N ILE A 33 -35.49 23.54 23.95
CA ILE A 33 -34.48 22.87 24.79
C ILE A 33 -33.20 22.60 23.99
N ILE A 34 -33.28 22.15 22.74
CA ILE A 34 -32.12 21.90 21.87
C ILE A 34 -31.36 23.21 21.58
N VAL A 35 -32.07 24.30 21.28
CA VAL A 35 -31.48 25.61 21.01
C VAL A 35 -30.82 26.18 22.27
N ILE A 36 -31.48 26.10 23.43
CA ILE A 36 -30.93 26.53 24.71
C ILE A 36 -29.70 25.69 25.07
N ALA A 37 -29.77 24.36 24.94
CA ALA A 37 -28.64 23.47 25.22
C ALA A 37 -27.43 23.76 24.31
N THR A 38 -27.68 24.07 23.04
CA THR A 38 -26.64 24.46 22.08
C THR A 38 -26.04 25.82 22.43
N GLY A 39 -26.89 26.80 22.76
CA GLY A 39 -26.46 28.14 23.19
C GLY A 39 -25.63 28.13 24.47
N VAL A 40 -26.09 27.39 25.49
CA VAL A 40 -25.34 27.17 26.74
C VAL A 40 -24.03 26.42 26.46
N GLY A 41 -24.05 25.43 25.56
CA GLY A 41 -22.83 24.74 25.11
C GLY A 41 -21.80 25.67 24.45
N ILE A 42 -22.24 26.68 23.69
CA ILE A 42 -21.35 27.71 23.10
C ILE A 42 -20.74 28.59 24.19
N ILE A 43 -21.56 29.06 25.14
CA ILE A 43 -21.11 29.94 26.23
C ILE A 43 -20.07 29.22 27.11
N ILE A 44 -20.36 27.98 27.53
CA ILE A 44 -19.43 27.17 28.32
C ILE A 44 -18.17 26.87 27.52
N SER A 45 -18.31 26.56 26.23
CA SER A 45 -17.14 26.31 25.39
C SER A 45 -16.26 27.54 25.24
N ASP A 46 -16.83 28.75 25.10
CA ASP A 46 -16.03 29.98 24.96
C ASP A 46 -15.31 30.33 26.27
N LEU A 47 -15.99 30.13 27.41
CA LEU A 47 -15.42 30.30 28.74
C LEU A 47 -14.21 29.39 28.99
N PHE A 48 -14.31 28.11 28.62
CA PHE A 48 -13.21 27.15 28.73
C PHE A 48 -12.19 27.24 27.59
N SER A 49 -12.51 27.94 26.48
CA SER A 49 -11.65 28.03 25.30
C SER A 49 -10.34 28.79 25.56
N ARG A 50 -10.39 29.81 26.42
CA ARG A 50 -9.29 30.71 26.78
C ARG A 50 -8.26 30.05 27.70
N PRO A 51 -8.63 29.46 28.86
CA PRO A 51 -7.66 28.80 29.75
C PRO A 51 -7.02 27.58 29.07
N LEU A 52 -7.79 26.83 28.27
CA LEU A 52 -7.26 25.65 27.58
C LEU A 52 -6.25 26.02 26.49
N LYS A 53 -6.47 27.09 25.73
CA LYS A 53 -5.51 27.58 24.73
C LYS A 53 -4.19 27.98 25.41
N MET A 54 -4.28 28.72 26.51
CA MET A 54 -3.12 29.13 27.30
C MET A 54 -2.38 27.92 27.91
N ALA A 55 -3.10 26.89 28.37
CA ALA A 55 -2.49 25.66 28.89
C ALA A 55 -1.76 24.86 27.79
N ILE A 56 -2.35 24.75 26.60
CA ILE A 56 -1.75 24.06 25.44
C ILE A 56 -0.51 24.79 24.93
N GLU A 57 -0.52 26.13 24.94
CA GLU A 57 0.62 26.95 24.53
C GLU A 57 1.76 26.92 25.55
N LYS A 58 1.44 26.93 26.85
CA LYS A 58 2.42 26.80 27.94
C LYS A 58 3.04 25.39 28.01
N ALA A 59 2.31 24.35 27.57
CA ALA A 59 2.84 22.99 27.54
C ALA A 59 3.85 22.82 26.38
N ARG A 60 5.09 22.41 26.71
CA ARG A 60 6.13 22.04 25.73
C ARG A 60 5.83 20.68 25.07
N LEU A 61 4.70 20.59 24.37
CA LEU A 61 4.27 19.36 23.69
C LEU A 61 4.79 19.29 22.24
N PRO A 62 5.09 18.07 21.72
CA PRO A 62 5.39 17.84 20.31
C PRO A 62 4.27 18.36 19.40
N HIS A 63 4.63 18.79 18.19
CA HIS A 63 3.69 19.41 17.24
C HIS A 63 2.45 18.54 16.92
N GLN A 64 2.61 17.21 16.89
CA GLN A 64 1.49 16.28 16.68
C GLN A 64 0.49 16.30 17.83
N ILE A 65 0.96 16.38 19.08
CA ILE A 65 0.09 16.42 20.27
C ILE A 65 -0.64 17.77 20.37
N LYS A 66 0.01 18.86 19.96
CA LYS A 66 -0.66 20.17 19.87
C LYS A 66 -1.83 20.14 18.88
N ASN A 67 -1.65 19.53 17.71
CA ASN A 67 -2.74 19.39 16.72
C ASN A 67 -3.91 18.57 17.25
N ILE A 68 -3.63 17.49 17.99
CA ILE A 68 -4.66 16.68 18.66
C ILE A 68 -5.37 17.52 19.73
N ALA A 69 -4.64 18.27 20.56
CA ALA A 69 -5.22 19.12 21.59
C ALA A 69 -6.11 20.23 21.03
N TYR A 70 -5.74 20.84 19.90
CA TYR A 70 -6.58 21.81 19.20
C TYR A 70 -7.84 21.18 18.60
N ASN A 71 -7.74 19.97 18.06
CA ASN A 71 -8.90 19.21 17.57
C ASN A 71 -9.84 18.80 18.72
N LEU A 72 -9.29 18.40 19.86
CA LEU A 72 -10.04 18.03 21.05
C LEU A 72 -10.74 19.25 21.67
N LYS A 73 -10.08 20.42 21.67
CA LYS A 73 -10.70 21.69 22.07
C LYS A 73 -11.97 21.97 21.27
N ARG A 74 -11.94 21.74 19.95
CA ARG A 74 -13.09 21.95 19.06
C ARG A 74 -14.26 21.03 19.38
N LEU A 75 -14.03 19.93 20.10
CA LEU A 75 -15.07 18.98 20.54
C LEU A 75 -15.72 19.37 21.87
N ILE A 76 -15.23 20.40 22.58
CA ILE A 76 -15.78 20.83 23.87
C ILE A 76 -17.21 21.36 23.73
N MET A 77 -17.46 22.25 22.77
CA MET A 77 -18.80 22.77 22.47
C MET A 77 -19.84 21.67 22.22
N PRO A 78 -19.61 20.73 21.27
CA PRO A 78 -20.58 19.68 21.01
C PRO A 78 -20.70 18.71 22.20
N PHE A 79 -19.62 18.39 22.90
CA PHE A 79 -19.69 17.51 24.08
C PHE A 79 -20.49 18.12 25.24
N MET A 80 -20.36 19.43 25.47
CA MET A 80 -21.15 20.16 26.46
C MET A 80 -22.63 20.22 26.05
N ALA A 81 -22.92 20.55 24.79
CA ALA A 81 -24.28 20.54 24.27
C ALA A 81 -24.93 19.15 24.40
N MET A 82 -24.19 18.08 24.09
CA MET A 82 -24.63 16.68 24.28
C MET A 82 -25.00 16.39 25.74
N SER A 83 -24.13 16.78 26.67
CA SER A 83 -24.28 16.47 28.09
C SER A 83 -25.51 17.18 28.67
N ILE A 84 -25.74 18.44 28.24
CA ILE A 84 -26.93 19.21 28.60
C ILE A 84 -28.18 18.57 27.99
N MET A 85 -28.15 18.15 26.73
CA MET A 85 -29.28 17.46 26.08
C MET A 85 -29.63 16.13 26.76
N PHE A 86 -28.63 15.35 27.18
CA PHE A 86 -28.88 14.07 27.87
C PHE A 86 -29.43 14.28 29.28
N PHE A 87 -28.96 15.33 29.97
CA PHE A 87 -29.48 15.73 31.28
C PHE A 87 -30.91 16.28 31.16
N SER A 88 -31.18 17.15 30.19
CA SER A 88 -32.52 17.69 29.95
C SER A 88 -33.51 16.61 29.53
N ALA A 89 -33.09 15.61 28.75
CA ALA A 89 -33.93 14.47 28.40
C ALA A 89 -34.35 13.66 29.64
N LYS A 90 -33.40 13.37 30.56
CA LYS A 90 -33.71 12.65 31.81
C LYS A 90 -34.64 13.43 32.74
N VAL A 91 -34.45 14.75 32.83
CA VAL A 91 -35.29 15.63 33.65
C VAL A 91 -36.69 15.76 33.04
N ALA A 92 -36.81 15.86 31.71
CA ALA A 92 -38.09 15.92 31.01
C ALA A 92 -38.91 14.61 31.14
N SER A 93 -38.22 13.46 31.22
CA SER A 93 -38.83 12.15 31.46
C SER A 93 -39.13 11.83 32.93
N ALA A 94 -38.79 12.73 33.87
CA ALA A 94 -39.07 12.53 35.29
C ALA A 94 -40.43 13.16 35.67
N PRO A 95 -41.21 12.55 36.59
CA PRO A 95 -42.42 13.17 37.12
C PRO A 95 -42.06 14.52 37.77
N PRO A 96 -42.77 15.64 37.51
CA PRO A 96 -44.16 15.74 37.00
C PRO A 96 -44.34 16.12 35.52
N LEU A 97 -43.28 16.24 34.71
CA LEU A 97 -43.42 16.77 33.33
C LEU A 97 -43.83 15.72 32.28
N ASP A 98 -43.47 14.43 32.43
CA ASP A 98 -43.81 13.29 31.54
C ASP A 98 -43.82 13.62 30.03
N VAL A 99 -42.85 14.43 29.60
CA VAL A 99 -42.70 14.87 28.22
C VAL A 99 -41.95 13.78 27.46
N ASP A 100 -42.52 13.33 26.33
CA ASP A 100 -41.82 12.44 25.39
C ASP A 100 -40.48 13.08 24.94
N ALA A 101 -39.37 12.51 25.40
CA ALA A 101 -38.02 13.00 25.13
C ALA A 101 -37.40 12.41 23.84
N GLY A 102 -38.21 11.78 22.98
CA GLY A 102 -37.75 11.08 21.78
C GLY A 102 -36.80 11.88 20.88
N LEU A 103 -37.13 13.14 20.54
CA LEU A 103 -36.25 13.96 19.69
C LEU A 103 -34.95 14.34 20.38
N ILE A 104 -35.02 14.75 21.64
CA ILE A 104 -33.83 15.19 22.39
C ILE A 104 -32.84 14.04 22.47
N VAL A 105 -33.32 12.83 22.73
CA VAL A 105 -32.50 11.60 22.75
C VAL A 105 -31.96 11.26 21.36
N ALA A 106 -32.76 11.38 20.29
CA ALA A 106 -32.30 11.13 18.92
C ALA A 106 -31.21 12.12 18.48
N VAL A 107 -31.41 13.42 18.72
CA VAL A 107 -30.43 14.48 18.42
C VAL A 107 -29.16 14.29 19.27
N ALA A 108 -29.29 13.96 20.55
CA ALA A 108 -28.15 13.66 21.41
C ALA A 108 -27.35 12.43 20.91
N LYS A 109 -28.02 11.37 20.44
CA LYS A 109 -27.37 10.19 19.84
C LYS A 109 -26.65 10.51 18.53
N ILE A 110 -27.24 11.32 17.66
CA ILE A 110 -26.58 11.78 16.41
C ILE A 110 -25.35 12.63 16.74
N LEU A 111 -25.47 13.51 17.73
CA LEU A 111 -24.37 14.37 18.16
C LEU A 111 -23.25 13.56 18.82
N LEU A 112 -23.58 12.56 19.64
CA LEU A 112 -22.64 11.58 20.19
C LEU A 112 -21.92 10.83 19.06
N ALA A 113 -22.66 10.31 18.08
CA ALA A 113 -22.08 9.63 16.93
C ALA A 113 -21.10 10.54 16.18
N TRP A 114 -21.49 11.80 15.93
CA TRP A 114 -20.61 12.78 15.28
C TRP A 114 -19.32 13.05 16.08
N ILE A 115 -19.39 13.15 17.41
CA ILE A 115 -18.22 13.33 18.29
C ILE A 115 -17.31 12.10 18.21
N VAL A 116 -17.87 10.90 18.37
CA VAL A 116 -17.13 9.63 18.33
C VAL A 116 -16.46 9.46 16.97
N ILE A 117 -17.17 9.72 15.88
CA ILE A 117 -16.66 9.65 14.51
C ILE A 117 -15.52 10.66 14.29
N ARG A 118 -15.69 11.93 14.72
CA ARG A 118 -14.65 12.96 14.64
C ARG A 118 -13.39 12.55 15.41
N LEU A 119 -13.55 11.96 16.59
CA LEU A 119 -12.46 11.50 17.43
C LEU A 119 -11.77 10.28 16.84
N ALA A 120 -12.52 9.31 16.32
CA ALA A 120 -11.97 8.11 15.69
C ALA A 120 -11.21 8.46 14.40
N LEU A 121 -11.77 9.35 13.59
CA LEU A 121 -11.17 9.75 12.31
C LEU A 121 -10.13 10.88 12.45
N GLN A 122 -9.74 11.27 13.66
CA GLN A 122 -8.69 12.27 13.86
C GLN A 122 -7.30 11.77 13.40
N PHE A 123 -7.08 10.46 13.42
CA PHE A 123 -5.87 9.79 12.96
C PHE A 123 -5.82 9.65 11.43
N VAL A 124 -6.92 9.99 10.75
CA VAL A 124 -6.97 10.02 9.28
C VAL A 124 -6.40 11.36 8.82
N ASP A 125 -5.14 11.33 8.38
CA ASP A 125 -4.41 12.51 7.90
C ASP A 125 -5.08 13.13 6.65
N ASN A 126 -5.61 12.29 5.75
CA ASN A 126 -6.21 12.73 4.50
C ASN A 126 -7.60 13.37 4.74
N LYS A 127 -7.71 14.67 4.49
CA LYS A 127 -8.95 15.45 4.65
C LYS A 127 -10.13 14.86 3.87
N PHE A 128 -9.89 14.39 2.65
CA PHE A 128 -10.94 13.82 1.81
C PHE A 128 -11.47 12.51 2.41
N ALA A 129 -10.57 11.58 2.72
CA ALA A 129 -10.93 10.29 3.33
C ALA A 129 -11.65 10.49 4.67
N ARG A 130 -11.15 11.38 5.53
CA ARG A 130 -11.78 11.73 6.81
C ARG A 130 -13.20 12.22 6.62
N ASN A 131 -13.44 13.15 5.69
CA ASN A 131 -14.78 13.68 5.44
C ASN A 131 -15.72 12.62 4.85
N PHE A 132 -15.22 11.80 3.92
CA PHE A 132 -15.99 10.73 3.30
C PHE A 132 -16.44 9.68 4.32
N PHE A 133 -15.52 9.17 5.16
CA PHE A 133 -15.89 8.23 6.23
C PHE A 133 -16.78 8.88 7.27
N ALA A 134 -16.52 10.14 7.63
CA ALA A 134 -17.35 10.83 8.61
C ALA A 134 -18.80 10.95 8.14
N PHE A 135 -19.02 11.37 6.89
CA PHE A 135 -20.34 11.48 6.30
C PHE A 135 -21.02 10.11 6.16
N SER A 136 -20.30 9.10 5.65
CA SER A 136 -20.83 7.76 5.41
C SER A 136 -21.24 7.08 6.72
N ILE A 137 -20.38 7.10 7.74
CA ILE A 137 -20.66 6.49 9.04
C ILE A 137 -21.80 7.24 9.74
N LEU A 138 -21.84 8.58 9.62
CA LEU A 138 -22.92 9.37 10.20
C LEU A 138 -24.27 9.10 9.51
N ALA A 139 -24.29 8.94 8.19
CA ALA A 139 -25.51 8.58 7.46
C ALA A 139 -26.04 7.20 7.89
N ILE A 140 -25.16 6.21 8.03
CA ILE A 140 -25.53 4.87 8.53
C ILE A 140 -26.02 4.94 9.98
N ALA A 141 -25.32 5.69 10.84
CA ALA A 141 -25.71 5.89 12.23
C ALA A 141 -27.07 6.60 12.34
N ALA A 142 -27.33 7.61 11.52
CA ALA A 142 -28.62 8.28 11.47
C ALA A 142 -29.74 7.29 11.10
N LEU A 143 -29.58 6.53 10.01
CA LEU A 143 -30.55 5.51 9.60
C LEU A 143 -30.81 4.46 10.70
N SER A 144 -29.76 4.06 11.42
CA SER A 144 -29.86 3.15 12.56
C SER A 144 -30.59 3.76 13.75
N ILE A 145 -30.29 5.02 14.10
CA ILE A 145 -30.93 5.74 15.21
C ILE A 145 -32.42 5.96 14.94
N PHE A 146 -32.80 6.23 13.69
CA PHE A 146 -34.20 6.33 13.29
C PHE A 146 -34.90 4.98 13.14
N GLY A 147 -34.17 3.86 13.22
CA GLY A 147 -34.74 2.51 13.12
C GLY A 147 -35.25 2.14 11.73
N ILE A 148 -34.76 2.83 10.68
CA ILE A 148 -35.19 2.65 9.28
C ILE A 148 -34.08 1.96 8.46
N LEU A 149 -33.00 1.53 9.11
CA LEU A 149 -31.83 0.93 8.45
C LEU A 149 -32.18 -0.38 7.75
N ASP A 150 -32.97 -1.24 8.38
CA ASP A 150 -33.33 -2.56 7.85
C ASP A 150 -34.30 -2.43 6.66
N GLU A 151 -35.27 -1.52 6.75
CA GLU A 151 -36.17 -1.19 5.65
C GLU A 151 -35.42 -0.56 4.48
N THR A 152 -34.53 0.40 4.75
CA THR A 152 -33.70 1.03 3.72
C THR A 152 -32.82 0.00 3.03
N SER A 153 -32.21 -0.91 3.80
CA SER A 153 -31.40 -2.00 3.24
C SER A 153 -32.24 -2.95 2.37
N THR A 154 -33.45 -3.28 2.81
CA THR A 154 -34.39 -4.13 2.06
C THR A 154 -34.84 -3.47 0.76
N VAL A 155 -35.12 -2.16 0.79
CA VAL A 155 -35.47 -1.37 -0.40
C VAL A 155 -34.28 -1.34 -1.37
N LEU A 156 -33.06 -1.08 -0.89
CA LEU A 156 -31.86 -1.11 -1.74
C LEU A 156 -31.56 -2.51 -2.30
N ASP A 157 -31.84 -3.59 -1.56
CA ASP A 157 -31.69 -4.96 -2.05
C ASP A 157 -32.75 -5.35 -3.09
N SER A 158 -33.92 -4.70 -3.05
CA SER A 158 -34.99 -4.92 -4.03
C SER A 158 -34.62 -4.37 -5.41
N PHE A 159 -33.86 -3.27 -5.47
CA PHE A 159 -33.29 -2.74 -6.69
C PHE A 159 -32.12 -3.62 -7.13
N SER A 160 -32.44 -4.70 -7.84
CA SER A 160 -31.44 -5.61 -8.37
C SER A 160 -31.51 -5.73 -9.87
N ILE A 161 -30.36 -5.65 -10.52
CA ILE A 161 -30.18 -5.91 -11.94
C ILE A 161 -29.44 -7.25 -12.05
N THR A 162 -30.00 -8.19 -12.81
CA THR A 162 -29.31 -9.45 -13.14
C THR A 162 -28.38 -9.21 -14.32
N LEU A 163 -27.06 -9.26 -14.09
CA LEU A 163 -26.04 -9.25 -15.13
C LEU A 163 -25.48 -10.67 -15.28
N GLY A 164 -25.87 -11.37 -16.34
CA GLY A 164 -25.43 -12.75 -16.60
C GLY A 164 -25.84 -13.70 -15.46
N LYS A 165 -24.85 -14.23 -14.73
CA LYS A 165 -25.07 -15.13 -13.56
C LYS A 165 -25.09 -14.40 -12.22
N SER A 166 -24.71 -13.13 -12.17
CA SER A 166 -24.60 -12.35 -10.93
C SER A 166 -25.81 -11.44 -10.74
N ARG A 167 -26.40 -11.47 -9.55
CA ARG A 167 -27.43 -10.52 -9.12
C ARG A 167 -26.74 -9.31 -8.48
N LEU A 168 -26.71 -8.19 -9.19
CA LEU A 168 -26.16 -6.94 -8.70
C LEU A 168 -27.26 -6.15 -7.98
N THR A 169 -27.19 -6.03 -6.66
CA THR A 169 -28.15 -5.22 -5.88
C THR A 169 -27.62 -3.81 -5.64
N ALA A 170 -28.50 -2.81 -5.51
CA ALA A 170 -28.07 -1.44 -5.19
C ALA A 170 -27.40 -1.38 -3.80
N LEU A 171 -27.83 -2.22 -2.85
CA LEU A 171 -27.15 -2.36 -1.55
C LEU A 171 -25.73 -2.88 -1.71
N ALA A 172 -25.52 -3.91 -2.55
CA ALA A 172 -24.20 -4.44 -2.84
C ALA A 172 -23.30 -3.35 -3.41
N LEU A 173 -23.79 -2.57 -4.39
CA LEU A 173 -23.05 -1.44 -4.94
C LEU A 173 -22.64 -0.41 -3.87
N VAL A 174 -23.56 0.01 -3.01
CA VAL A 174 -23.25 0.97 -1.93
C VAL A 174 -22.19 0.41 -0.98
N LYS A 175 -22.34 -0.85 -0.55
CA LYS A 175 -21.37 -1.54 0.31
C LYS A 175 -20.00 -1.64 -0.36
N SER A 176 -19.97 -1.97 -1.65
CA SER A 176 -18.75 -2.10 -2.42
C SER A 176 -18.04 -0.78 -2.66
N VAL A 177 -18.78 0.29 -2.96
CA VAL A 177 -18.18 1.63 -3.07
C VAL A 177 -17.54 2.01 -1.74
N PHE A 178 -18.26 1.84 -0.62
CA PHE A 178 -17.70 2.10 0.71
C PHE A 178 -16.45 1.25 0.99
N LEU A 179 -16.49 -0.04 0.66
CA LEU A 179 -15.35 -0.96 0.82
C LEU A 179 -14.16 -0.54 -0.07
N ILE A 180 -14.39 -0.14 -1.32
CA ILE A 180 -13.34 0.35 -2.22
C ILE A 180 -12.66 1.58 -1.61
N PHE A 181 -13.43 2.57 -1.15
CA PHE A 181 -12.87 3.75 -0.50
C PHE A 181 -12.07 3.39 0.77
N PHE A 182 -12.58 2.45 1.57
CA PHE A 182 -11.90 1.93 2.76
C PHE A 182 -10.58 1.24 2.42
N LEU A 183 -10.60 0.27 1.51
CA LEU A 183 -9.41 -0.47 1.08
C LEU A 183 -8.40 0.44 0.38
N MET A 184 -8.84 1.41 -0.41
CA MET A 184 -7.98 2.39 -1.06
C MET A 184 -7.27 3.26 -0.02
N TYR A 185 -8.00 3.74 0.99
CA TYR A 185 -7.40 4.46 2.10
C TYR A 185 -6.36 3.59 2.83
N LEU A 186 -6.71 2.35 3.13
CA LEU A 186 -5.82 1.41 3.80
C LEU A 186 -4.57 1.11 2.96
N ALA A 187 -4.70 0.93 1.65
CA ALA A 187 -3.59 0.73 0.70
C ALA A 187 -2.67 1.95 0.65
N LEU A 188 -3.20 3.17 0.63
CA LEU A 188 -2.41 4.40 0.65
C LEU A 188 -1.69 4.60 1.99
N PHE A 189 -2.37 4.29 3.10
CA PHE A 189 -1.78 4.37 4.44
C PHE A 189 -0.64 3.36 4.61
N THR A 190 -0.90 2.08 4.30
CA THR A 190 0.08 1.00 4.39
C THR A 190 1.25 1.19 3.43
N SER A 191 1.01 1.65 2.21
CA SER A 191 2.08 1.98 1.26
C SER A 191 2.96 3.14 1.72
N SER A 192 2.38 4.18 2.33
CA SER A 192 3.14 5.28 2.92
C SER A 192 4.00 4.80 4.10
N PHE A 193 3.49 3.86 4.90
CA PHE A 193 4.27 3.22 5.96
C PHE A 193 5.39 2.36 5.39
N ALA A 194 5.11 1.54 4.36
CA ALA A 194 6.10 0.73 3.67
C ALA A 194 7.21 1.60 3.06
N GLU A 195 6.87 2.71 2.41
CA GLU A 195 7.83 3.67 1.84
C GLU A 195 8.78 4.23 2.90
N ARG A 196 8.26 4.59 4.08
CA ARG A 196 9.10 5.02 5.23
C ARG A 196 10.02 3.92 5.76
N ARG A 197 9.60 2.65 5.70
CA ARG A 197 10.45 1.51 6.10
C ARG A 197 11.52 1.24 5.04
N ILE A 198 11.15 1.19 3.76
CA ILE A 198 12.05 0.92 2.63
C ILE A 198 13.14 1.99 2.53
N SER A 199 12.77 3.27 2.67
CA SER A 199 13.71 4.41 2.61
C SER A 199 14.77 4.42 3.73
N ARG A 200 14.53 3.69 4.82
CA ARG A 200 15.46 3.55 5.95
C ARG A 200 16.40 2.35 5.83
N ILE A 201 16.21 1.47 4.85
CA ILE A 201 17.08 0.30 4.65
C ILE A 201 18.47 0.79 4.19
N LYS A 202 19.47 0.59 5.04
CA LYS A 202 20.88 0.87 4.70
C LYS A 202 21.38 -0.20 3.72
N GLY A 203 22.23 0.19 2.77
CA GLY A 203 22.80 -0.73 1.77
C GLY A 203 22.05 -0.82 0.45
N ILE A 204 20.87 -0.21 0.32
CA ILE A 204 20.12 -0.14 -0.95
C ILE A 204 20.25 1.26 -1.56
N LYS A 205 20.53 1.35 -2.86
CA LYS A 205 20.57 2.61 -3.61
C LYS A 205 19.22 3.33 -3.53
N LYS A 206 19.24 4.67 -3.44
CA LYS A 206 18.02 5.50 -3.33
C LYS A 206 17.04 5.28 -4.48
N SER A 207 17.53 5.11 -5.71
CA SER A 207 16.72 4.80 -6.88
C SER A 207 15.92 3.50 -6.73
N SER A 208 16.56 2.43 -6.23
CA SER A 208 15.91 1.16 -5.95
C SER A 208 14.87 1.28 -4.84
N GLN A 209 15.15 2.06 -3.78
CA GLN A 209 14.18 2.32 -2.70
C GLN A 209 12.88 2.96 -3.24
N VAL A 210 13.01 3.95 -4.13
CA VAL A 210 11.86 4.59 -4.78
C VAL A 210 11.11 3.61 -5.67
N LEU A 211 11.82 2.81 -6.47
CA LEU A 211 11.22 1.80 -7.34
C LEU A 211 10.39 0.79 -6.54
N PHE A 212 10.97 0.17 -5.51
CA PHE A 212 10.27 -0.79 -4.66
C PHE A 212 9.06 -0.18 -3.96
N SER A 213 9.17 1.05 -3.46
CA SER A 213 8.04 1.74 -2.81
C SER A 213 6.89 1.97 -3.79
N LYS A 214 7.19 2.35 -5.05
CA LYS A 214 6.18 2.50 -6.11
C LYS A 214 5.52 1.17 -6.47
N ILE A 215 6.31 0.10 -6.62
CA ILE A 215 5.78 -1.24 -6.90
C ILE A 215 4.80 -1.67 -5.81
N VAL A 216 5.21 -1.60 -4.53
CA VAL A 216 4.35 -1.95 -3.39
C VAL A 216 3.06 -1.12 -3.40
N ARG A 217 3.18 0.19 -3.62
CA ARG A 217 2.02 1.09 -3.67
C ARG A 217 1.05 0.74 -4.80
N ILE A 218 1.54 0.54 -6.02
CA ILE A 218 0.72 0.17 -7.17
C ILE A 218 0.03 -1.17 -6.92
N THR A 219 0.77 -2.17 -6.45
CA THR A 219 0.24 -3.49 -6.14
C THR A 219 -0.89 -3.42 -5.10
N LEU A 220 -0.69 -2.71 -3.99
CA LEU A 220 -1.71 -2.54 -2.95
C LEU A 220 -2.97 -1.84 -3.48
N ILE A 221 -2.81 -0.81 -4.31
CA ILE A 221 -3.93 -0.09 -4.94
C ILE A 221 -4.72 -1.00 -5.88
N VAL A 222 -4.02 -1.76 -6.73
CA VAL A 222 -4.65 -2.71 -7.66
C VAL A 222 -5.43 -3.78 -6.90
N PHE A 223 -4.84 -4.38 -5.86
CA PHE A 223 -5.55 -5.37 -5.03
C PHE A 223 -6.75 -4.76 -4.30
N ALA A 224 -6.62 -3.58 -3.71
CA ALA A 224 -7.73 -2.88 -3.05
C ALA A 224 -8.91 -2.66 -4.01
N PHE A 225 -8.62 -2.26 -5.24
CA PHE A 225 -9.63 -2.06 -6.28
C PHE A 225 -10.29 -3.37 -6.72
N LEU A 226 -9.51 -4.41 -7.01
CA LEU A 226 -10.03 -5.72 -7.42
C LEU A 226 -10.92 -6.35 -6.35
N ILE A 227 -10.47 -6.38 -5.09
CA ILE A 227 -11.26 -6.89 -3.95
C ILE A 227 -12.56 -6.12 -3.82
N GLY A 228 -12.50 -4.79 -3.96
CA GLY A 228 -13.66 -3.93 -3.87
C GLY A 228 -14.69 -4.19 -4.99
N ILE A 229 -14.25 -4.42 -6.22
CA ILE A 229 -15.13 -4.81 -7.34
C ILE A 229 -15.76 -6.18 -7.09
N THR A 230 -14.99 -7.18 -6.66
CA THR A 230 -15.50 -8.53 -6.40
C THR A 230 -16.59 -8.52 -5.32
N SER A 231 -16.48 -7.62 -4.34
CA SER A 231 -17.50 -7.48 -3.30
C SER A 231 -18.88 -7.06 -3.84
N ALA A 232 -18.93 -6.43 -5.03
CA ALA A 232 -20.18 -6.03 -5.69
C ALA A 232 -20.84 -7.21 -6.42
N GLY A 233 -20.19 -8.38 -6.46
CA GLY A 233 -20.61 -9.53 -7.26
C GLY A 233 -20.24 -9.40 -8.75
N ILE A 234 -19.38 -8.44 -9.09
CA ILE A 234 -18.87 -8.27 -10.47
C ILE A 234 -17.80 -9.32 -10.73
N ASP A 235 -17.96 -10.04 -11.84
CA ASP A 235 -17.02 -11.07 -12.28
C ASP A 235 -15.70 -10.43 -12.75
N LEU A 236 -14.59 -10.89 -12.17
CA LEU A 236 -13.24 -10.44 -12.53
C LEU A 236 -12.68 -11.15 -13.78
N SER A 237 -13.40 -12.07 -14.41
CA SER A 237 -12.91 -12.85 -15.56
C SER A 237 -12.34 -11.97 -16.67
N LEU A 238 -12.99 -10.84 -16.98
CA LEU A 238 -12.47 -9.88 -17.96
C LEU A 238 -11.13 -9.28 -17.51
N PHE A 239 -11.03 -8.86 -16.26
CA PHE A 239 -9.79 -8.34 -15.67
C PHE A 239 -8.71 -9.40 -15.56
N ALA A 240 -9.07 -10.67 -15.38
CA ALA A 240 -8.13 -11.79 -15.36
C ALA A 240 -7.52 -12.03 -16.74
N VAL A 241 -8.30 -11.91 -17.82
CA VAL A 241 -7.78 -12.00 -19.20
C VAL A 241 -6.81 -10.85 -19.50
N PHE A 242 -7.21 -9.60 -19.24
CA PHE A 242 -6.33 -8.45 -19.46
C PHE A 242 -5.12 -8.45 -18.52
N GLY A 243 -5.32 -8.80 -17.25
CA GLY A 243 -4.27 -8.95 -16.26
C GLY A 243 -3.29 -10.05 -16.63
N GLY A 244 -3.78 -11.15 -17.22
CA GLY A 244 -2.95 -12.20 -17.80
C GLY A 244 -2.09 -11.69 -18.95
N ALA A 245 -2.67 -10.95 -19.89
CA ALA A 245 -1.92 -10.35 -21.00
C ALA A 245 -0.86 -9.34 -20.53
N ILE A 246 -1.21 -8.47 -19.58
CA ILE A 246 -0.25 -7.55 -18.94
C ILE A 246 0.85 -8.33 -18.21
N GLY A 247 0.48 -9.39 -17.49
CA GLY A 247 1.40 -10.27 -16.78
C GLY A 247 2.40 -10.94 -17.72
N LEU A 248 1.94 -11.44 -18.88
CA LEU A 248 2.80 -11.98 -19.93
C LEU A 248 3.75 -10.92 -20.50
N GLY A 249 3.24 -9.71 -20.78
CA GLY A 249 4.07 -8.60 -21.26
C GLY A 249 5.16 -8.18 -20.27
N ILE A 250 4.83 -8.10 -18.98
CA ILE A 250 5.80 -7.87 -17.91
C ILE A 250 6.80 -9.03 -17.82
N GLY A 251 6.33 -10.28 -17.94
CA GLY A 251 7.17 -11.48 -17.96
C GLY A 251 8.22 -11.43 -19.07
N PHE A 252 7.81 -11.14 -20.31
CA PHE A 252 8.74 -10.99 -21.43
C PHE A 252 9.71 -9.82 -21.22
N GLY A 253 9.24 -8.68 -20.68
CA GLY A 253 10.12 -7.54 -20.38
C GLY A 253 11.15 -7.82 -19.30
N LEU A 254 10.83 -8.68 -18.32
CA LEU A 254 11.74 -9.07 -17.23
C LEU A 254 12.61 -10.29 -17.56
N GLN A 255 12.30 -11.03 -18.63
CA GLN A 255 12.93 -12.30 -18.97
C GLN A 255 14.46 -12.21 -19.00
N LYS A 256 15.03 -11.26 -19.75
CA LYS A 256 16.50 -11.09 -19.84
C LYS A 256 17.13 -10.69 -18.50
N GLY A 257 16.42 -9.90 -17.69
CA GLY A 257 16.88 -9.51 -16.35
C GLY A 257 16.94 -10.70 -15.38
N MET A 258 15.94 -11.58 -15.45
CA MET A 258 15.89 -12.81 -14.67
C MET A 258 16.89 -13.84 -15.16
N SER A 259 17.06 -14.01 -16.47
CA SER A 259 18.04 -14.93 -17.06
C SER A 259 19.44 -14.60 -16.53
N ASN A 260 19.87 -13.34 -16.63
CA ASN A 260 21.15 -12.90 -16.07
C ASN A 260 21.31 -13.12 -14.56
N LEU A 261 20.23 -12.95 -13.79
CA LEU A 261 20.26 -13.19 -12.34
C LEU A 261 20.48 -14.67 -12.04
N PHE A 262 19.72 -15.56 -12.68
CA PHE A 262 19.85 -16.99 -12.51
C PHE A 262 21.19 -17.50 -13.05
N SER A 263 21.67 -16.99 -14.19
CA SER A 263 22.98 -17.33 -14.72
C SER A 263 24.10 -16.94 -13.76
N GLY A 264 24.04 -15.74 -13.17
CA GLY A 264 25.03 -15.33 -12.16
C GLY A 264 25.03 -16.24 -10.92
N LEU A 265 23.84 -16.61 -10.44
CA LEU A 265 23.71 -17.53 -9.30
C LEU A 265 24.26 -18.93 -9.64
N LEU A 266 23.96 -19.45 -10.82
CA LEU A 266 24.40 -20.76 -11.28
C LEU A 266 25.93 -20.82 -11.42
N LEU A 267 26.54 -19.80 -12.06
CA LEU A 267 27.99 -19.68 -12.19
C LEU A 267 28.72 -19.69 -10.83
N LEU A 268 28.17 -18.98 -9.84
CA LEU A 268 28.71 -18.96 -8.48
C LEU A 268 28.56 -20.31 -7.76
N MET A 269 27.42 -20.97 -7.94
CA MET A 269 27.13 -22.26 -7.32
C MET A 269 28.05 -23.36 -7.87
N ASP A 270 28.23 -23.39 -9.19
CA ASP A 270 29.08 -24.37 -9.88
C ASP A 270 30.57 -23.99 -9.84
N LYS A 271 30.89 -22.77 -9.38
CA LYS A 271 32.25 -22.19 -9.36
C LYS A 271 32.95 -22.26 -10.73
N SER A 272 32.19 -22.18 -11.82
CA SER A 272 32.72 -22.27 -13.18
C SER A 272 33.50 -21.01 -13.57
N ILE A 273 33.08 -19.86 -13.03
CA ILE A 273 33.73 -18.56 -13.17
C ILE A 273 33.63 -17.83 -11.84
N VAL A 274 34.76 -17.44 -11.26
CA VAL A 274 34.84 -16.77 -9.96
C VAL A 274 35.71 -15.52 -10.07
N PRO A 275 35.48 -14.45 -9.27
CA PRO A 275 36.40 -13.33 -9.21
C PRO A 275 37.84 -13.79 -8.92
N GLY A 276 38.77 -13.37 -9.78
CA GLY A 276 40.16 -13.83 -9.81
C GLY A 276 40.51 -14.73 -11.00
N ASP A 277 39.53 -15.27 -11.73
CA ASP A 277 39.79 -16.12 -12.89
C ASP A 277 40.27 -15.32 -14.11
N VAL A 278 41.17 -15.91 -14.90
CA VAL A 278 41.59 -15.40 -16.21
C VAL A 278 40.77 -16.06 -17.30
N LEU A 279 40.02 -15.25 -18.04
CA LEU A 279 39.15 -15.69 -19.13
C LEU A 279 39.71 -15.21 -20.47
N GLU A 280 39.51 -16.05 -21.50
CA GLU A 280 39.69 -15.67 -22.90
C GLU A 280 38.34 -15.48 -23.56
N MET A 281 38.15 -14.30 -24.14
CA MET A 281 36.97 -13.91 -24.90
C MET A 281 37.06 -14.40 -26.35
N GLU A 282 35.93 -14.47 -27.06
CA GLU A 282 35.83 -15.01 -28.42
C GLU A 282 36.77 -14.32 -29.44
N ASN A 283 37.12 -13.06 -29.20
CA ASN A 283 38.04 -12.28 -30.04
C ASN A 283 39.53 -12.52 -29.71
N GLY A 284 39.86 -13.54 -28.91
CA GLY A 284 41.21 -13.87 -28.46
C GLY A 284 41.79 -12.89 -27.43
N THR A 285 40.95 -12.02 -26.84
CA THR A 285 41.38 -11.09 -25.80
C THR A 285 41.28 -11.74 -24.43
N TYR A 286 42.35 -11.60 -23.63
CA TYR A 286 42.39 -12.09 -22.25
C TYR A 286 41.96 -11.00 -21.26
N GLY A 287 41.26 -11.41 -20.22
CA GLY A 287 40.90 -10.53 -19.12
C GLY A 287 40.71 -11.25 -17.79
N LEU A 288 40.95 -10.51 -16.71
CA LEU A 288 40.78 -10.96 -15.34
C LEU A 288 39.36 -10.61 -14.85
N VAL A 289 38.68 -11.57 -14.25
CA VAL A 289 37.39 -11.33 -13.60
C VAL A 289 37.61 -10.53 -12.32
N GLN A 290 37.24 -9.26 -12.30
CA GLN A 290 37.45 -8.39 -11.15
C GLN A 290 36.26 -8.39 -10.18
N HIS A 291 35.05 -8.35 -10.72
CA HIS A 291 33.83 -8.30 -9.92
C HIS A 291 32.69 -9.07 -10.60
N MET A 292 31.96 -9.87 -9.83
CA MET A 292 30.74 -10.53 -10.31
C MET A 292 29.53 -9.90 -9.63
N GLY A 293 28.70 -9.23 -10.43
CA GLY A 293 27.44 -8.66 -10.00
C GLY A 293 26.26 -9.59 -10.29
N ALA A 294 25.08 -9.18 -9.82
CA ALA A 294 23.86 -9.95 -10.00
C ALA A 294 23.37 -10.05 -11.46
N ARG A 295 23.85 -9.20 -12.38
CA ARG A 295 23.39 -9.17 -13.78
C ARG A 295 24.52 -9.24 -14.82
N TYR A 296 25.71 -8.87 -14.41
CA TYR A 296 26.88 -8.80 -15.27
C TYR A 296 28.12 -9.14 -14.45
N THR A 297 29.16 -9.58 -15.14
CA THR A 297 30.50 -9.78 -14.62
C THR A 297 31.44 -8.80 -15.29
N GLU A 298 32.26 -8.13 -14.48
CA GLU A 298 33.28 -7.20 -14.94
C GLU A 298 34.59 -7.94 -15.19
N VAL A 299 35.00 -7.92 -16.46
CA VAL A 299 36.26 -8.51 -16.94
C VAL A 299 37.19 -7.39 -17.37
N VAL A 300 38.34 -7.27 -16.71
CA VAL A 300 39.33 -6.23 -16.99
C VAL A 300 40.45 -6.83 -17.82
N THR A 301 40.64 -6.28 -19.02
CA THR A 301 41.71 -6.70 -19.94
C THR A 301 43.07 -6.15 -19.51
N LEU A 302 44.15 -6.67 -20.11
CA LEU A 302 45.51 -6.19 -19.89
C LEU A 302 45.69 -4.69 -20.22
N ASP A 303 44.89 -4.18 -21.17
CA ASP A 303 44.82 -2.74 -21.51
C ASP A 303 44.03 -1.89 -20.49
N ASN A 304 43.64 -2.48 -19.36
CA ASN A 304 42.81 -1.85 -18.33
C ASN A 304 41.42 -1.38 -18.84
N LYS A 305 40.87 -2.04 -19.86
CA LYS A 305 39.48 -1.83 -20.30
C LYS A 305 38.56 -2.79 -19.55
N SER A 306 37.55 -2.24 -18.87
CA SER A 306 36.48 -3.01 -18.21
C SER A 306 35.37 -3.38 -19.18
N TYR A 307 35.17 -4.67 -19.41
CA TYR A 307 34.04 -5.22 -20.14
C TYR A 307 32.96 -5.68 -19.15
N LEU A 308 31.74 -5.17 -19.30
CA LEU A 308 30.58 -5.59 -18.51
C LEU A 308 29.80 -6.63 -19.29
N ILE A 309 30.10 -7.90 -19.05
CA ILE A 309 29.54 -9.02 -19.81
C ILE A 309 28.30 -9.53 -19.07
N PRO A 310 27.12 -9.62 -19.72
CA PRO A 310 25.93 -10.23 -19.13
C PRO A 310 26.21 -11.65 -18.64
N ASN A 311 25.70 -11.99 -17.45
CA ASN A 311 25.98 -13.31 -16.85
C ASN A 311 25.47 -14.47 -17.70
N GLU A 312 24.39 -14.27 -18.45
CA GLU A 312 23.83 -15.28 -19.36
C GLU A 312 24.77 -15.65 -20.52
N ASP A 313 25.62 -14.72 -20.95
CA ASP A 313 26.50 -14.94 -22.08
C ASP A 313 27.58 -15.98 -21.73
N PHE A 314 28.06 -16.02 -20.47
CA PHE A 314 29.00 -17.05 -20.00
C PHE A 314 28.44 -18.48 -19.96
N ILE A 315 27.11 -18.62 -19.95
CA ILE A 315 26.45 -19.93 -19.96
C ILE A 315 26.10 -20.35 -21.40
N THR A 316 25.70 -19.38 -22.21
CA THR A 316 25.17 -19.63 -23.57
C THR A 316 26.26 -19.64 -24.64
N GLN A 317 27.38 -18.95 -24.40
CA GLN A 317 28.50 -18.85 -25.33
C GLN A 317 29.71 -19.63 -24.82
N LYS A 318 30.62 -19.98 -25.73
CA LYS A 318 31.86 -20.66 -25.38
C LYS A 318 32.83 -19.66 -24.74
N VAL A 319 33.29 -19.97 -23.53
CA VAL A 319 34.32 -19.20 -22.81
C VAL A 319 35.42 -20.15 -22.36
N VAL A 320 36.69 -19.74 -22.51
CA VAL A 320 37.83 -20.51 -22.01
C VAL A 320 38.30 -19.90 -20.70
N ASN A 321 38.24 -20.68 -19.63
CA ASN A 321 38.76 -20.29 -18.31
C ASN A 321 40.13 -20.94 -18.10
N TRP A 322 41.17 -20.12 -18.10
CA TRP A 322 42.56 -20.55 -17.96
C TRP A 322 42.95 -20.87 -16.51
N SER A 323 42.10 -20.50 -15.55
CA SER A 323 42.34 -20.68 -14.11
C SER A 323 41.46 -21.77 -13.50
N HIS A 324 40.58 -22.41 -14.28
CA HIS A 324 39.65 -23.40 -13.79
C HIS A 324 40.32 -24.76 -13.55
N GLY A 325 40.26 -25.25 -12.30
CA GLY A 325 40.75 -26.57 -11.91
C GLY A 325 42.28 -26.69 -11.75
N ASN A 326 43.07 -25.99 -12.55
CA ASN A 326 44.53 -25.91 -12.41
C ASN A 326 45.05 -24.56 -12.91
N THR A 327 46.11 -24.05 -12.27
CA THR A 327 46.80 -22.81 -12.68
C THR A 327 47.97 -23.06 -13.62
N LEU A 328 48.34 -24.32 -13.89
CA LEU A 328 49.38 -24.68 -14.84
C LEU A 328 48.90 -24.48 -16.27
N ILE A 329 49.57 -23.60 -17.01
CA ILE A 329 49.35 -23.37 -18.43
C ILE A 329 50.44 -24.03 -19.27
N ARG A 330 50.10 -24.48 -20.49
CA ARG A 330 51.07 -24.97 -21.47
C ARG A 330 51.49 -23.82 -22.38
N LEU A 331 52.79 -23.53 -22.42
CA LEU A 331 53.40 -22.60 -23.36
C LEU A 331 53.99 -23.39 -24.54
N ASP A 332 53.50 -23.13 -25.75
CA ASP A 332 54.11 -23.64 -26.97
C ASP A 332 55.06 -22.59 -27.56
N VAL A 333 56.36 -22.86 -27.53
CA VAL A 333 57.40 -21.98 -28.08
C VAL A 333 57.86 -22.54 -29.43
N THR A 334 57.53 -21.85 -30.51
CA THR A 334 58.02 -22.18 -31.85
C THR A 334 59.29 -21.38 -32.13
N PHE A 335 60.39 -22.07 -32.41
CA PHE A 335 61.67 -21.44 -32.75
C PHE A 335 62.27 -22.07 -34.00
N GLY A 336 62.95 -21.25 -34.80
CA GLY A 336 63.68 -21.69 -35.99
C GLY A 336 65.14 -21.99 -35.67
N VAL A 337 65.72 -22.92 -36.40
CA VAL A 337 67.14 -23.28 -36.31
C VAL A 337 67.77 -23.32 -37.70
N ASP A 338 69.06 -23.00 -37.80
CA ASP A 338 69.79 -23.07 -39.07
C ASP A 338 69.86 -24.54 -39.53
N TYR A 339 69.53 -24.77 -40.82
CA TYR A 339 69.51 -26.09 -41.44
C TYR A 339 70.85 -26.83 -41.40
N ARG A 340 71.95 -26.14 -41.13
CA ARG A 340 73.29 -26.73 -40.99
C ARG A 340 73.51 -27.47 -39.67
N HIS A 341 72.64 -27.29 -38.68
CA HIS A 341 72.78 -27.93 -37.37
C HIS A 341 72.07 -29.27 -37.32
N ASN A 342 72.63 -30.19 -36.52
CA ASN A 342 72.06 -31.52 -36.30
C ASN A 342 70.76 -31.41 -35.49
N PRO A 343 69.61 -31.92 -36.00
CA PRO A 343 68.33 -31.86 -35.30
C PRO A 343 68.36 -32.53 -33.91
N HIS A 344 69.11 -33.62 -33.74
CA HIS A 344 69.19 -34.33 -32.46
C HIS A 344 69.88 -33.49 -31.38
N GLU A 345 70.95 -32.79 -31.74
CA GLU A 345 71.66 -31.90 -30.80
C GLU A 345 70.79 -30.70 -30.39
N ILE A 346 69.99 -30.18 -31.34
CA ILE A 346 69.06 -29.08 -31.08
C ILE A 346 67.96 -29.53 -30.10
N ILE A 347 67.39 -30.72 -30.27
CA ILE A 347 66.37 -31.27 -29.35
C ILE A 347 66.94 -31.38 -27.94
N ASP A 348 68.15 -31.91 -27.79
CA ASP A 348 68.81 -32.05 -26.49
C ASP A 348 69.07 -30.69 -25.82
N ILE A 349 69.51 -29.70 -26.59
CA ILE A 349 69.74 -28.34 -26.09
C ILE A 349 68.41 -27.69 -25.67
N ALA A 350 67.36 -27.82 -26.49
CA ALA A 350 66.04 -27.27 -26.20
C ALA A 350 65.42 -27.93 -24.95
N ALA A 351 65.55 -29.24 -24.80
CA ALA A 351 65.08 -29.97 -23.61
C ALA A 351 65.84 -29.52 -22.34
N LYS A 352 67.18 -29.36 -22.43
CA LYS A 352 67.99 -28.84 -21.32
C LYS A 352 67.64 -27.39 -20.96
N ALA A 353 67.29 -26.57 -21.95
CA ALA A 353 66.86 -25.19 -21.72
C ALA A 353 65.48 -25.14 -21.05
N ALA A 354 64.52 -25.94 -21.53
CA ALA A 354 63.19 -26.05 -20.94
C ALA A 354 63.24 -26.54 -19.48
N ALA A 355 64.10 -27.52 -19.18
CA ALA A 355 64.27 -28.06 -17.82
C ALA A 355 64.92 -27.06 -16.84
N LYS A 356 65.63 -26.04 -17.33
CA LYS A 356 66.25 -25.00 -16.51
C LYS A 356 65.36 -23.77 -16.27
N ALA A 357 64.26 -23.64 -17.01
CA ALA A 357 63.35 -22.52 -16.84
C ALA A 357 62.66 -22.62 -15.46
N ASP A 358 62.72 -21.54 -14.67
CA ASP A 358 62.08 -21.47 -13.36
C ASP A 358 60.56 -21.39 -13.53
N ALA A 359 59.81 -22.14 -12.73
CA ALA A 359 58.35 -22.28 -12.82
C ALA A 359 57.57 -21.04 -12.34
N ARG A 360 58.25 -19.90 -12.14
CA ARG A 360 57.69 -18.65 -11.62
C ARG A 360 57.50 -17.56 -12.68
N ILE A 361 57.74 -17.88 -13.95
CA ILE A 361 57.40 -17.01 -15.09
C ILE A 361 56.05 -17.46 -15.64
#